data_AF-A0A7S0FL19-F1
#
_entry.id   AF-A0A7S0FL19-F1
#
_cell.length_a   1.000
_cell.length_b   1.000
_cell.length_c   1.000
_cell.angle_alpha   90.00
_cell.angle_beta   90.00
_cell.angle_gamma   90.00
#
_symmetry.space_group_name_H-M   'P 1'
#
loop_
_entity.id
_entity.type
_entity.pdbx_description
1 polymer ?
#
loop_
_entity_poly.entity_id
_entity_poly.type
_entity_poly.pdbx_seq_one_letter_code
_entity_poly.pdbx_strand_id
1 'polypeptide(L)'
;MPSQHSSEPPTGGSFPWPAVQGTWLDEEGATASIRGTKLHIPNGIELQLLGEGDNMCSFEVGGVHFWGKFSVDSGSIAWNDGTSWSHIENGRGSSTLAVRDVYALEGPALDAQRDREVPIRADQTGPATSGYVPRTFEGSKAAATAVASDRVVLLISHAAEDLQMEVELPKRAKFKHVKKVLARSLGTDELLHGSTLLRKDHTLYRPVKDHRHIGDIRQ
;
A
#
# COMPACT_ATOMS: atom_id res chain seq x y z
N MET A 1 -45.74 -27.20 -21.36
CA MET A 1 -45.89 -25.73 -21.41
C MET A 1 -45.23 -25.17 -20.18
N PRO A 2 -44.20 -24.31 -20.29
CA PRO A 2 -43.55 -23.72 -19.13
C PRO A 2 -44.52 -22.74 -18.46
N SER A 3 -44.78 -22.96 -17.17
CA SER A 3 -45.61 -22.08 -16.35
C SER A 3 -44.97 -20.70 -16.26
N GLN A 4 -45.59 -19.71 -16.90
CA GLN A 4 -45.27 -18.31 -16.69
C GLN A 4 -45.72 -17.94 -15.28
N HIS A 5 -44.79 -18.00 -14.32
CA HIS A 5 -44.97 -17.35 -13.03
C HIS A 5 -44.87 -15.84 -13.26
N SER A 6 -46.01 -15.19 -13.42
CA SER A 6 -46.13 -13.74 -13.26
C SER A 6 -45.88 -13.41 -11.80
N SER A 7 -44.62 -13.19 -11.44
CA SER A 7 -44.24 -12.61 -10.16
C SER A 7 -44.71 -11.16 -10.15
N GLU A 8 -45.75 -10.87 -9.36
CA GLU A 8 -46.13 -9.50 -9.03
C GLU A 8 -44.89 -8.74 -8.51
N PRO A 9 -44.64 -7.51 -8.97
CA PRO A 9 -43.46 -6.76 -8.53
C PRO A 9 -43.55 -6.54 -7.01
N PRO A 10 -42.48 -6.84 -6.24
CA PRO A 10 -42.49 -6.69 -4.80
C PRO A 10 -42.82 -5.24 -4.43
N THR A 11 -43.87 -5.07 -3.62
CA THR A 11 -44.38 -3.78 -3.19
C THR A 11 -43.43 -3.15 -2.17
N GLY A 12 -42.50 -2.33 -2.66
CA GLY A 12 -42.30 -0.98 -2.10
C GLY A 12 -41.26 -0.78 -1.01
N GLY A 13 -40.15 -1.53 -0.99
CA GLY A 13 -38.94 -1.07 -0.30
C GLY A 13 -38.16 -0.12 -1.22
N SER A 14 -37.99 1.15 -0.85
CA SER A 14 -37.06 2.03 -1.59
C SER A 14 -35.63 1.63 -1.25
N PHE A 15 -34.82 1.34 -2.28
CA PHE A 15 -33.39 1.09 -2.09
C PHE A 15 -32.70 2.33 -1.48
N PRO A 16 -31.76 2.16 -0.53
CA PRO A 16 -31.16 3.29 0.20
C PRO A 16 -30.05 3.97 -0.62
N TRP A 17 -30.40 4.57 -1.77
CA TRP A 17 -29.44 5.25 -2.65
C TRP A 17 -28.47 6.21 -1.95
N PRO A 18 -28.89 7.03 -0.95
CA PRO A 18 -27.95 7.91 -0.26
C PRO A 18 -26.83 7.18 0.46
N ALA A 19 -27.09 6.00 1.03
CA ALA A 19 -26.10 5.21 1.77
C ALA A 19 -25.10 4.49 0.85
N VAL A 20 -25.46 4.30 -0.43
CA VAL A 20 -24.66 3.55 -1.39
C VAL A 20 -23.77 4.47 -2.24
N GLN A 21 -23.93 5.79 -2.13
CA GLN A 21 -23.09 6.73 -2.86
C GLN A 21 -21.64 6.72 -2.35
N GLY A 22 -20.69 6.83 -3.27
CA GLY A 22 -19.27 6.93 -2.93
C GLY A 22 -18.38 6.09 -3.84
N THR A 23 -17.14 5.89 -3.39
CA THR A 23 -16.19 5.03 -4.08
C THR A 23 -16.19 3.67 -3.40
N TRP A 24 -16.16 2.63 -4.21
CA TRP A 24 -16.21 1.24 -3.82
C TRP A 24 -14.95 0.53 -4.32
N LEU A 25 -14.43 -0.39 -3.53
CA LEU A 25 -13.27 -1.21 -3.85
C LEU A 25 -13.71 -2.68 -3.89
N ASP A 26 -13.40 -3.38 -4.97
CA ASP A 26 -13.61 -4.83 -5.03
C ASP A 26 -12.44 -5.59 -4.36
N GLU A 27 -12.55 -6.92 -4.32
CA GLU A 27 -11.51 -7.78 -3.75
C GLU A 27 -10.21 -7.84 -4.57
N GLU A 28 -10.26 -7.46 -5.85
CA GLU A 28 -9.10 -7.39 -6.74
C GLU A 28 -8.38 -6.03 -6.68
N GLY A 29 -8.95 -5.06 -5.97
CA GLY A 29 -8.44 -3.71 -5.83
C GLY A 29 -8.89 -2.75 -6.94
N ALA A 30 -9.83 -3.15 -7.79
CA ALA A 30 -10.47 -2.24 -8.74
C ALA A 30 -11.45 -1.32 -7.99
N THR A 31 -11.48 -0.07 -8.41
CA THR A 31 -12.38 0.93 -7.84
C THR A 31 -13.55 1.19 -8.77
N ALA A 32 -14.70 1.50 -8.21
CA ALA A 32 -15.85 2.04 -8.94
C ALA A 32 -16.53 3.12 -8.12
N SER A 33 -17.24 4.04 -8.75
CA SER A 33 -17.96 5.11 -8.04
C SER A 33 -19.46 5.04 -8.30
N ILE A 34 -20.26 5.05 -7.24
CA ILE A 34 -21.72 5.10 -7.34
C ILE A 34 -22.20 6.53 -7.09
N ARG A 35 -22.96 7.09 -8.05
CA ARG A 35 -23.52 8.44 -8.01
C ARG A 35 -25.00 8.40 -8.39
N GLY A 36 -25.88 8.57 -7.41
CA GLY A 36 -27.32 8.35 -7.61
C GLY A 36 -27.55 6.89 -7.99
N THR A 37 -28.14 6.66 -9.17
CA THR A 37 -28.41 5.32 -9.70
C THR A 37 -27.37 4.87 -10.75
N LYS A 38 -26.23 5.56 -10.86
CA LYS A 38 -25.19 5.28 -11.86
C LYS A 38 -23.93 4.72 -11.20
N LEU A 39 -23.38 3.68 -11.79
CA LEU A 39 -22.11 3.07 -11.44
C LEU A 39 -21.07 3.46 -12.49
N HIS A 40 -20.01 4.13 -12.06
CA HIS A 40 -18.92 4.60 -12.91
C HIS A 40 -17.68 3.72 -12.70
N ILE A 41 -17.23 3.08 -13.78
CA ILE A 41 -16.02 2.26 -13.81
C ILE A 41 -14.86 3.12 -14.36
N PRO A 42 -13.59 2.98 -13.89
CA PRO A 42 -12.46 3.82 -14.29
C PRO A 42 -12.15 3.88 -15.79
N ASN A 43 -12.64 2.92 -16.57
CA ASN A 43 -12.51 2.90 -18.04
C ASN A 43 -13.51 3.83 -18.76
N GLY A 44 -14.29 4.63 -18.02
CA GLY A 44 -15.31 5.52 -18.56
C GLY A 44 -16.63 4.83 -18.85
N ILE A 45 -16.77 3.54 -18.53
CA ILE A 45 -18.06 2.84 -18.64
C ILE A 45 -18.97 3.30 -17.50
N GLU A 46 -20.20 3.63 -17.88
CA GLU A 46 -21.29 3.96 -16.96
C GLU A 46 -22.36 2.89 -17.05
N LEU A 47 -22.74 2.33 -15.91
CA LEU A 47 -23.79 1.31 -15.79
C LEU A 47 -24.95 1.85 -14.97
N GLN A 48 -26.17 1.52 -15.38
CA GLN A 48 -27.38 1.88 -14.65
C GLN A 48 -27.64 0.83 -13.57
N LEU A 49 -27.63 1.25 -12.31
CA LEU A 49 -28.08 0.44 -11.19
C LEU A 49 -29.61 0.56 -11.05
N LEU A 50 -30.24 -0.57 -10.80
CA LEU A 50 -31.66 -0.69 -10.47
C LEU A 50 -31.76 -1.10 -9.01
N GLY A 51 -32.62 -0.44 -8.23
CA GLY A 51 -32.87 -0.77 -6.83
C GLY A 51 -34.13 -1.60 -6.71
N GLU A 52 -34.04 -2.76 -6.09
CA GLU A 52 -35.13 -3.77 -6.09
C GLU A 52 -35.79 -3.98 -4.72
N GLY A 53 -35.56 -3.05 -3.78
CA GLY A 53 -36.01 -3.17 -2.39
C GLY A 53 -35.11 -4.10 -1.58
N ASP A 54 -35.35 -4.21 -0.27
CA ASP A 54 -34.59 -5.09 0.65
C ASP A 54 -33.05 -4.94 0.58
N ASN A 55 -32.57 -3.72 0.30
CA ASN A 55 -31.16 -3.40 0.05
C ASN A 55 -30.55 -4.21 -1.11
N MET A 56 -31.35 -4.65 -2.07
CA MET A 56 -30.90 -5.30 -3.30
C MET A 56 -30.75 -4.27 -4.41
N CYS A 57 -29.65 -4.33 -5.13
CA CYS A 57 -29.46 -3.61 -6.38
C CYS A 57 -29.04 -4.57 -7.48
N SER A 58 -29.19 -4.15 -8.72
CA SER A 58 -28.82 -4.95 -9.87
C SER A 58 -28.36 -4.06 -11.03
N PHE A 59 -27.58 -4.62 -11.95
CA PHE A 59 -27.23 -3.98 -13.21
C PHE A 59 -27.04 -5.04 -14.31
N GLU A 60 -27.07 -4.60 -15.56
CA GLU A 60 -26.88 -5.47 -16.72
C GLU A 60 -25.63 -5.07 -17.52
N VAL A 61 -24.81 -6.05 -17.88
CA VAL A 61 -23.68 -5.87 -18.81
C VAL A 61 -23.72 -6.96 -19.86
N GLY A 62 -23.89 -6.57 -21.13
CA GLY A 62 -23.87 -7.51 -22.26
C GLY A 62 -24.94 -8.60 -22.18
N GLY A 63 -26.14 -8.29 -21.66
CA GLY A 63 -27.22 -9.28 -21.49
C GLY A 63 -27.11 -10.14 -20.22
N VAL A 64 -26.07 -9.94 -19.39
CA VAL A 64 -25.89 -10.65 -18.13
C VAL A 64 -26.28 -9.74 -16.97
N HIS A 65 -27.17 -10.24 -16.11
CA HIS A 65 -27.70 -9.52 -14.97
C HIS A 65 -26.94 -9.87 -13.70
N PHE A 66 -26.38 -8.86 -13.05
CA PHE A 66 -25.67 -8.97 -11.77
C PHE A 66 -26.54 -8.43 -10.65
N TRP A 67 -26.56 -9.14 -9.52
CA TRP A 67 -27.43 -8.85 -8.38
C TRP A 67 -26.58 -8.70 -7.14
N GLY A 68 -26.71 -7.57 -6.46
CA GLY A 68 -25.95 -7.20 -5.28
C GLY A 68 -26.86 -7.01 -4.07
N LYS A 69 -26.44 -7.52 -2.91
CA LYS A 69 -27.06 -7.20 -1.62
C LYS A 69 -26.17 -6.23 -0.86
N PHE A 70 -26.69 -5.03 -0.63
CA PHE A 70 -26.06 -4.03 0.20
C PHE A 70 -26.32 -4.32 1.69
N SER A 71 -25.24 -4.29 2.47
CA SER A 71 -25.28 -4.42 3.92
C SER A 71 -24.89 -3.07 4.53
N VAL A 72 -25.87 -2.43 5.17
CA VAL A 72 -25.70 -1.11 5.82
C VAL A 72 -24.66 -1.19 6.94
N ASP A 73 -24.68 -2.27 7.72
CA ASP A 73 -23.83 -2.43 8.91
C ASP A 73 -22.34 -2.55 8.56
N SER A 74 -22.04 -3.20 7.44
CA SER A 74 -20.66 -3.45 7.00
C SER A 74 -20.18 -2.48 5.91
N GLY A 75 -21.06 -1.64 5.36
CA GLY A 75 -20.72 -0.80 4.21
C GLY A 75 -20.23 -1.61 3.01
N SER A 76 -20.83 -2.78 2.76
CA SER A 76 -20.40 -3.71 1.72
C SER A 76 -21.54 -4.12 0.78
N ILE A 77 -21.22 -4.41 -0.48
CA ILE A 77 -22.14 -5.02 -1.45
C ILE A 77 -21.63 -6.41 -1.78
N ALA A 78 -22.44 -7.44 -1.57
CA ALA A 78 -22.13 -8.81 -1.97
C ALA A 78 -22.88 -9.15 -3.27
N TRP A 79 -22.14 -9.48 -4.33
CA TRP A 79 -22.69 -9.80 -5.63
C TRP A 79 -22.96 -11.31 -5.78
N ASN A 80 -23.88 -11.67 -6.67
CA ASN A 80 -24.29 -13.05 -6.93
C ASN A 80 -23.21 -13.90 -7.60
N ASP A 81 -22.17 -13.30 -8.17
CA ASP A 81 -20.99 -13.99 -8.70
C ASP A 81 -19.96 -14.35 -7.62
N GLY A 82 -20.23 -13.97 -6.37
CA GLY A 82 -19.35 -14.21 -5.22
C GLY A 82 -18.39 -13.06 -4.91
N THR A 83 -18.32 -12.04 -5.77
CA THR A 83 -17.48 -10.87 -5.51
C THR A 83 -18.09 -9.99 -4.43
N SER A 84 -17.23 -9.30 -3.67
CA SER A 84 -17.67 -8.35 -2.64
C SER A 84 -16.99 -7.00 -2.82
N TRP A 85 -17.78 -5.93 -2.71
CA TRP A 85 -17.29 -4.56 -2.79
C TRP A 85 -17.41 -3.90 -1.43
N SER A 86 -16.39 -3.16 -1.02
CA SER A 86 -16.35 -2.41 0.24
C SER A 86 -16.34 -0.91 -0.02
N HIS A 87 -17.12 -0.17 0.75
CA HIS A 87 -17.18 1.28 0.64
C HIS A 87 -15.87 1.90 1.13
N ILE A 88 -15.32 2.81 0.33
CA ILE A 88 -14.17 3.64 0.71
C ILE A 88 -14.76 4.87 1.39
N GLU A 89 -14.90 4.82 2.71
CA GLU A 89 -15.31 5.99 3.47
C GLU A 89 -14.25 7.09 3.32
N ASN A 90 -14.57 8.15 2.58
CA ASN A 90 -13.70 9.32 2.36
C ASN A 90 -13.41 10.13 3.65
N GLY A 91 -13.71 9.60 4.85
CA GLY A 91 -13.77 10.38 6.08
C GLY A 91 -12.87 9.93 7.23
N ARG A 92 -12.37 8.68 7.28
CA ARG A 92 -11.47 8.23 8.35
C ARG A 92 -10.47 7.17 7.87
N GLY A 93 -9.33 7.66 7.37
CA GLY A 93 -8.01 7.10 7.73
C GLY A 93 -7.73 5.63 7.42
N SER A 94 -8.21 5.06 6.32
CA SER A 94 -7.53 3.88 5.77
C SER A 94 -6.36 4.36 4.92
N SER A 95 -5.27 4.71 5.59
CA SER A 95 -4.00 5.16 5.01
C SER A 95 -3.40 4.05 4.15
N THR A 96 -3.89 3.92 2.93
CA THR A 96 -3.45 2.90 1.98
C THR A 96 -2.19 3.40 1.30
N LEU A 97 -1.05 2.86 1.71
CA LEU A 97 0.25 3.11 1.10
C LEU A 97 0.46 2.18 -0.09
N ALA A 98 0.76 2.77 -1.25
CA ALA A 98 1.10 2.01 -2.44
C ALA A 98 2.62 1.93 -2.60
N VAL A 99 3.17 0.72 -2.53
CA VAL A 99 4.56 0.47 -2.93
C VAL A 99 4.59 0.50 -4.45
N ARG A 100 4.92 1.68 -4.99
CA ARG A 100 4.81 1.97 -6.42
C ARG A 100 5.91 1.27 -7.21
N ASP A 101 7.12 1.14 -6.65
CA ASP A 101 8.20 0.39 -7.27
C ASP A 101 9.17 -0.18 -6.21
N VAL A 102 9.60 -1.43 -6.41
CA VAL A 102 10.69 -2.03 -5.64
C VAL A 102 11.91 -2.16 -6.53
N TYR A 103 12.83 -1.20 -6.42
CA TYR A 103 14.11 -1.29 -7.09
C TYR A 103 15.14 -1.86 -6.13
N ALA A 104 15.60 -3.09 -6.34
CA ALA A 104 16.87 -3.51 -5.78
C ALA A 104 17.97 -2.66 -6.43
N LEU A 105 18.27 -1.50 -5.84
CA LEU A 105 19.48 -0.76 -6.16
C LEU A 105 20.64 -1.60 -5.66
N GLU A 106 21.21 -2.43 -6.53
CA GLU A 106 22.55 -2.99 -6.35
C GLU A 106 23.56 -1.86 -6.60
N GLY A 107 23.49 -0.82 -5.76
CA GLY A 107 24.48 0.25 -5.73
C GLY A 107 25.65 -0.17 -4.86
N PRO A 108 26.89 0.26 -5.18
CA PRO A 108 28.00 0.14 -4.23
C PRO A 108 27.58 0.82 -2.93
N ALA A 109 27.80 0.14 -1.80
CA ALA A 109 27.52 0.67 -0.48
C ALA A 109 28.00 2.14 -0.41
N LEU A 110 27.10 3.04 -0.05
CA LEU A 110 27.38 4.47 0.18
C LEU A 110 28.20 4.65 1.47
N ASP A 111 29.27 3.88 1.63
CA ASP A 111 30.28 3.98 2.67
C ASP A 111 31.51 4.71 2.11
N ALA A 112 31.35 5.95 1.63
CA ALA A 112 32.49 6.77 1.23
C ALA A 112 32.20 8.28 1.12
N GLN A 113 31.51 8.91 2.07
CA GLN A 113 31.53 10.38 2.13
C GLN A 113 31.25 11.00 3.49
N ARG A 114 31.78 10.38 4.57
CA ARG A 114 31.73 10.96 5.91
C ARG A 114 33.09 11.09 6.60
N ASP A 115 34.13 11.38 5.82
CA ASP A 115 35.38 11.97 6.31
C ASP A 115 35.58 13.35 5.66
N ARG A 116 34.76 14.33 6.08
CA ARG A 116 35.18 15.73 6.09
C ARG A 116 35.52 16.06 7.54
N GLU A 117 36.73 15.68 7.93
CA GLU A 117 37.37 16.22 9.11
C GLU A 117 37.37 17.76 8.97
N VAL A 118 36.59 18.42 9.82
CA VAL A 118 36.73 19.86 10.05
C VAL A 118 37.97 20.02 10.93
N PRO A 119 39.03 20.72 10.49
CA PRO A 119 40.18 20.93 11.34
C PRO A 119 39.79 21.84 12.51
N ILE A 120 39.72 21.26 13.70
CA ILE A 120 39.64 22.00 14.96
C ILE A 120 41.01 22.65 15.17
N ARG A 121 41.09 23.98 15.03
CA ARG A 121 42.24 24.76 15.50
C ARG A 121 42.26 24.69 17.03
N ALA A 122 43.12 23.84 17.56
CA ALA A 122 43.56 23.92 18.95
C ALA A 122 44.73 24.92 19.04
N ASP A 123 44.47 26.07 19.66
CA ASP A 123 45.51 26.96 20.13
C ASP A 123 46.09 26.43 21.46
N GLN A 124 47.38 26.66 21.64
CA GLN A 124 48.30 26.06 22.62
C GLN A 124 48.00 26.61 24.05
N THR A 125 48.33 25.96 25.18
CA THR A 125 49.70 25.87 25.72
C THR A 125 49.66 25.15 27.09
N GLY A 126 50.59 24.23 27.38
CA GLY A 126 50.83 23.71 28.73
C GLY A 126 51.89 22.59 28.76
N PRO A 127 52.98 22.68 29.55
CA PRO A 127 54.13 21.80 29.40
C PRO A 127 54.16 20.58 30.33
N ALA A 128 54.79 19.53 29.76
CA ALA A 128 55.64 18.50 30.38
C ALA A 128 55.07 17.57 31.46
N THR A 129 54.96 16.27 31.16
CA THR A 129 56.00 15.28 31.51
C THR A 129 55.60 13.85 31.10
N SER A 130 56.64 13.03 30.87
CA SER A 130 56.67 11.58 31.08
C SER A 130 56.29 10.66 29.91
N GLY A 131 57.34 10.24 29.20
CA GLY A 131 57.64 8.84 28.90
C GLY A 131 56.54 7.99 28.24
N TYR A 132 56.47 8.02 26.91
CA TYR A 132 55.87 6.92 26.15
C TYR A 132 56.73 6.60 24.93
N VAL A 133 57.13 5.33 24.85
CA VAL A 133 57.91 4.76 23.74
C VAL A 133 56.95 4.52 22.56
N PRO A 134 57.27 4.94 21.34
CA PRO A 134 56.40 4.70 20.19
C PRO A 134 56.44 3.22 19.82
N ARG A 135 55.29 2.53 19.97
CA ARG A 135 55.04 1.27 19.25
C ARG A 135 54.72 1.63 17.80
N THR A 136 55.62 1.30 16.91
CA THR A 136 55.35 1.17 15.48
C THR A 136 54.26 0.12 15.30
N PHE A 137 53.02 0.56 15.07
CA PHE A 137 51.95 -0.31 14.57
C PHE A 137 52.11 -0.35 13.05
N GLU A 138 52.75 -1.40 12.55
CA GLU A 138 52.75 -1.70 11.13
C GLU A 138 51.31 -1.79 10.63
N GLY A 139 51.03 -1.02 9.58
CA GLY A 139 49.73 -0.92 8.97
C GLY A 139 49.23 -2.28 8.52
N SER A 140 48.27 -2.82 9.27
CA SER A 140 47.31 -3.76 8.73
C SER A 140 46.40 -2.98 7.80
N LYS A 141 46.82 -2.86 6.54
CA LYS A 141 45.99 -2.55 5.39
C LYS A 141 44.97 -3.68 5.26
N ALA A 142 43.95 -3.65 6.12
CA ALA A 142 42.81 -4.53 6.04
C ALA A 142 42.13 -4.21 4.70
N ALA A 143 42.30 -5.10 3.74
CA ALA A 143 41.51 -5.13 2.54
C ALA A 143 40.04 -5.17 2.98
N ALA A 144 39.37 -4.02 2.89
CA ALA A 144 37.92 -3.90 2.99
C ALA A 144 37.35 -4.76 1.86
N THR A 145 37.10 -6.02 2.18
CA THR A 145 36.43 -6.94 1.29
C THR A 145 35.01 -6.41 1.28
N ALA A 146 34.63 -5.75 0.17
CA ALA A 146 33.30 -5.21 -0.03
C ALA A 146 32.31 -6.36 0.06
N VAL A 147 31.78 -6.61 1.26
CA VAL A 147 30.70 -7.56 1.48
C VAL A 147 29.52 -6.95 0.75
N ALA A 148 29.13 -7.56 -0.37
CA ALA A 148 27.95 -7.18 -1.12
C ALA A 148 26.79 -6.99 -0.12
N SER A 149 26.30 -5.77 -0.01
CA SER A 149 25.29 -5.41 0.97
C SER A 149 24.04 -6.23 0.70
N ASP A 150 23.71 -7.13 1.62
CA ASP A 150 22.48 -7.96 1.63
C ASP A 150 21.24 -7.10 1.95
N ARG A 151 21.14 -5.95 1.31
CA ARG A 151 20.14 -4.92 1.54
C ARG A 151 19.46 -4.54 0.24
N VAL A 152 18.24 -4.06 0.37
CA VAL A 152 17.37 -3.58 -0.69
C VAL A 152 16.83 -2.24 -0.26
N VAL A 153 16.79 -1.32 -1.22
CA VAL A 153 16.18 -0.02 -1.08
C VAL A 153 14.77 -0.10 -1.64
N LEU A 154 13.79 0.43 -0.93
CA LEU A 154 12.39 0.44 -1.33
C LEU A 154 11.94 1.87 -1.52
N LEU A 155 11.37 2.18 -2.67
CA LEU A 155 10.72 3.47 -2.90
C LEU A 155 9.22 3.31 -2.69
N ILE A 156 8.72 3.94 -1.63
CA ILE A 156 7.33 3.80 -1.19
C ILE A 156 6.62 5.11 -1.48
N SER A 157 5.46 5.04 -2.11
CA SER A 157 4.67 6.23 -2.46
C SER A 157 3.35 6.24 -1.71
N HIS A 158 3.00 7.34 -1.07
CA HIS A 158 1.65 7.51 -0.55
C HIS A 158 0.69 7.66 -1.73
N ALA A 159 -0.36 6.84 -1.79
CA ALA A 159 -1.27 6.83 -2.94
C ALA A 159 -2.01 8.16 -3.12
N ALA A 160 -2.26 8.87 -2.02
CA ALA A 160 -3.04 10.12 -2.01
C ALA A 160 -2.21 11.41 -1.85
N GLU A 161 -0.99 11.35 -1.29
CA GLU A 161 -0.29 12.55 -0.77
C GLU A 161 0.94 12.94 -1.59
N ASP A 162 1.21 12.25 -2.72
CA ASP A 162 2.44 12.38 -3.53
C ASP A 162 3.74 12.33 -2.70
N LEU A 163 3.66 11.76 -1.49
CA LEU A 163 4.79 11.59 -0.59
C LEU A 163 5.58 10.37 -1.04
N GLN A 164 6.89 10.53 -1.22
CA GLN A 164 7.80 9.43 -1.50
C GLN A 164 8.78 9.22 -0.34
N MET A 165 9.00 7.97 0.01
CA MET A 165 9.89 7.58 1.09
C MET A 165 10.81 6.46 0.63
N GLU A 166 12.09 6.61 0.93
CA GLU A 166 13.10 5.58 0.68
C GLU A 166 13.33 4.77 1.96
N VAL A 167 13.22 3.45 1.87
CA VAL A 167 13.38 2.55 3.01
C VAL A 167 14.40 1.46 2.66
N GLU A 168 15.52 1.47 3.37
CA GLU A 168 16.56 0.45 3.23
C GLU A 168 16.35 -0.69 4.25
N LEU A 169 16.27 -1.93 3.75
CA LEU A 169 16.03 -3.12 4.58
C LEU A 169 16.89 -4.30 4.09
N PRO A 170 17.18 -5.30 4.96
CA PRO A 170 17.81 -6.54 4.51
C PRO A 170 16.98 -7.28 3.44
N LYS A 171 17.59 -7.98 2.48
CA LYS A 171 16.87 -8.77 1.44
C LYS A 171 15.89 -9.78 2.06
N ARG A 172 16.27 -10.38 3.19
CA ARG A 172 15.45 -11.31 4.00
C ARG A 172 14.37 -10.64 4.87
N ALA A 173 14.23 -9.31 4.83
CA ALA A 173 13.16 -8.64 5.53
C ALA A 173 11.81 -8.98 4.91
N LYS A 174 10.75 -8.84 5.70
CA LYS A 174 9.37 -9.10 5.30
C LYS A 174 8.60 -7.79 5.20
N PHE A 175 7.50 -7.77 4.48
CA PHE A 175 6.68 -6.58 4.30
C PHE A 175 6.15 -5.97 5.62
N LYS A 176 5.90 -6.79 6.65
CA LYS A 176 5.61 -6.25 7.99
C LYS A 176 6.71 -5.35 8.57
N HIS A 177 7.97 -5.59 8.20
CA HIS A 177 9.09 -4.74 8.65
C HIS A 177 9.07 -3.40 7.92
N VAL A 178 8.64 -3.38 6.66
CA VAL A 178 8.42 -2.14 5.89
C VAL A 178 7.39 -1.27 6.58
N LYS A 179 6.21 -1.83 6.91
CA LYS A 179 5.15 -1.13 7.66
C LYS A 179 5.67 -0.56 8.98
N LYS A 180 6.50 -1.32 9.71
CA LYS A 180 7.08 -0.88 10.98
C LYS A 180 8.05 0.28 10.82
N VAL A 181 8.86 0.29 9.76
CA VAL A 181 9.75 1.42 9.47
C VAL A 181 8.93 2.66 9.07
N LEU A 182 7.93 2.50 8.22
CA LEU A 182 7.04 3.60 7.81
C LEU A 182 6.27 4.19 8.99
N ALA A 183 5.67 3.34 9.82
CA ALA A 183 4.95 3.75 11.03
C ALA A 183 5.83 4.61 11.95
N ARG A 184 7.09 4.20 12.15
CA ARG A 184 8.07 4.95 12.92
C ARG A 184 8.44 6.29 12.26
N SER A 185 8.69 6.29 10.95
CA SER A 185 9.10 7.51 10.23
C SER A 185 7.97 8.54 10.12
N LEU A 186 6.72 8.08 10.05
CA LEU A 186 5.53 8.94 9.98
C LEU A 186 4.95 9.27 11.35
N GLY A 187 5.43 8.63 12.43
CA GLY A 187 4.93 8.85 13.79
C GLY A 187 3.49 8.35 14.01
N THR A 188 3.03 7.38 13.22
CA THR A 188 1.66 6.83 13.32
C THR A 188 1.66 5.30 13.32
N ASP A 189 0.92 4.70 14.25
CA ASP A 189 0.75 3.24 14.36
C ASP A 189 -0.42 2.70 13.52
N GLU A 190 -1.17 3.57 12.84
CA GLU A 190 -2.31 3.17 11.98
C GLU A 190 -1.87 2.22 10.86
N LEU A 191 -0.65 2.41 10.37
CA LEU A 191 -0.06 1.58 9.32
C LEU A 191 0.17 0.13 9.75
N LEU A 192 0.37 -0.12 11.04
CA LEU A 192 0.60 -1.46 11.54
C LEU A 192 -0.67 -2.32 11.57
N HIS A 193 -1.82 -1.70 11.77
CA HIS A 193 -3.07 -2.42 12.07
C HIS A 193 -4.12 -2.35 10.96
N GLY A 194 -4.15 -1.26 10.18
CA GLY A 194 -5.18 -1.05 9.16
C GLY A 194 -4.67 -0.96 7.73
N SER A 195 -3.37 -0.70 7.52
CA SER A 195 -2.86 -0.48 6.15
C SER A 195 -2.55 -1.80 5.43
N THR A 196 -2.87 -1.84 4.15
CA THR A 196 -2.38 -2.87 3.23
C THR A 196 -1.36 -2.26 2.29
N LEU A 197 -0.17 -2.87 2.21
CA LEU A 197 0.83 -2.46 1.23
C LEU A 197 0.41 -3.02 -0.13
N LEU A 198 0.28 -2.14 -1.11
CA LEU A 198 -0.02 -2.53 -2.49
C LEU A 198 1.28 -2.57 -3.30
N ARG A 199 1.44 -3.54 -4.19
CA ARG A 199 2.48 -3.57 -5.21
C ARG A 199 1.86 -3.17 -6.54
N LYS A 200 2.50 -2.26 -7.27
CA LYS A 200 2.10 -1.94 -8.64
C LYS A 200 2.71 -2.94 -9.62
N ASP A 201 1.85 -3.69 -10.31
CA ASP A 201 2.21 -4.59 -11.41
C ASP A 201 1.64 -4.00 -12.72
N HIS A 202 2.51 -3.38 -13.52
CA HIS A 202 2.14 -2.59 -14.71
C HIS A 202 1.13 -1.48 -14.40
N THR A 203 -0.17 -1.78 -14.52
CA THR A 203 -1.30 -0.86 -14.30
C THR A 203 -2.17 -1.25 -13.11
N LEU A 204 -1.95 -2.43 -12.52
CA LEU A 204 -2.77 -2.98 -11.45
C LEU A 204 -2.04 -2.87 -10.12
N TYR A 205 -2.78 -2.58 -9.06
CA TYR A 205 -2.27 -2.60 -7.69
C TYR A 205 -2.72 -3.88 -7.02
N ARG A 206 -1.78 -4.66 -6.50
CA ARG A 206 -2.07 -5.94 -5.83
C ARG A 206 -1.66 -5.90 -4.36
N PRO A 207 -2.53 -6.35 -3.43
CA PRO A 207 -2.18 -6.38 -2.01
C PRO A 207 -1.03 -7.36 -1.75
N VAL A 208 -0.09 -6.94 -0.91
CA VAL A 208 1.06 -7.75 -0.53
C VAL A 208 0.93 -8.27 0.89
N LYS A 209 1.10 -9.59 1.04
CA LYS A 209 1.04 -10.26 2.34
C LYS A 209 2.26 -9.92 3.20
N ASP A 210 2.00 -9.57 4.45
CA ASP A 210 2.98 -9.15 5.46
C ASP A 210 4.14 -10.13 5.70
N HIS A 211 3.91 -11.43 5.50
CA HIS A 211 4.89 -12.48 5.76
C HIS A 211 5.81 -12.79 4.57
N ARG A 212 5.56 -12.22 3.38
CA ARG A 212 6.39 -12.42 2.18
C ARG A 212 7.73 -11.68 2.33
N HIS A 213 8.81 -12.26 1.80
CA HIS A 213 10.11 -11.58 1.79
C HIS A 213 10.17 -10.51 0.70
N ILE A 214 10.93 -9.46 0.97
CA ILE A 214 11.10 -8.34 0.05
C ILE A 214 12.01 -8.73 -1.12
N GLY A 215 13.06 -9.52 -0.86
CA GLY A 215 13.96 -10.01 -1.92
C GLY A 215 13.32 -10.94 -2.94
N ASP A 216 12.13 -11.50 -2.66
CA ASP A 216 11.41 -12.39 -3.59
C ASP A 216 10.62 -11.61 -4.67
N ILE A 217 10.64 -10.28 -4.64
CA ILE A 217 9.98 -9.43 -5.61
C ILE A 217 10.95 -9.27 -6.79
N ARG A 218 10.72 -10.07 -7.83
CA ARG A 218 11.39 -9.85 -9.13
C ARG A 218 10.83 -8.57 -9.76
N GLN A 219 11.73 -7.75 -10.29
CA GLN A 219 11.41 -6.61 -11.16
C GLN A 219 10.66 -7.08 -12.40
#